data_AF-A0A0A7M4X3-F1
#
_entry.id   AF-A0A0A7M4X3-F1
#
_cell.length_a   1.000
_cell.length_b   1.000
_cell.length_c   1.000
_cell.angle_alpha   90.00
_cell.angle_beta   90.00
_cell.angle_gamma   90.00
#
_symmetry.space_group_name_H-M   'P 1'
#
loop_
_entity.id
_entity.type
_entity.pdbx_description
1 polymer ?
#
loop_
_entity_poly.entity_id
_entity_poly.type
_entity_poly.pdbx_seq_one_letter_code
_entity_poly.pdbx_strand_id
1 'polypeptide(L)'
;LEVSLAAKYEGEYLSLNHPKYKEKYSDSQLCTVLARSFADIGDIVRGKDLYLGDKKEKKQLEENLKRIFKKIYEGLTKDNDNGAIKTRYQNDNEDFFQLREDWWNANRNDIWKAITCDAPKDAQYTKKGPHNHITESNKGQCRCFSGDPPTNMDYVPQYLR
;
A
#
# COMPACT_ATOMS: atom_id res chain seq x y z
N LEU A 1 -12.33 2.47 -3.50
CA LEU A 1 -12.88 3.29 -2.40
C LEU A 1 -12.53 2.68 -1.04
N GLU A 2 -12.91 1.43 -0.76
CA GLU A 2 -12.65 0.74 0.53
C GLU A 2 -11.18 0.76 0.98
N VAL A 3 -10.25 0.39 0.10
CA VAL A 3 -8.80 0.37 0.44
C VAL A 3 -8.27 1.76 0.79
N SER A 4 -8.70 2.80 0.07
CA SER A 4 -8.34 4.18 0.38
C SER A 4 -8.93 4.65 1.71
N LEU A 5 -10.14 4.19 2.08
CA LEU A 5 -10.76 4.51 3.36
C LEU A 5 -9.99 3.86 4.52
N ALA A 6 -9.63 2.58 4.38
CA ALA A 6 -8.77 1.89 5.35
C ALA A 6 -7.41 2.60 5.51
N ALA A 7 -6.78 2.95 4.39
CA ALA A 7 -5.53 3.69 4.37
C ALA A 7 -5.65 5.05 5.07
N LYS A 8 -6.74 5.80 4.85
CA LYS A 8 -7.00 7.06 5.56
C LYS A 8 -7.04 6.86 7.07
N TYR A 9 -7.86 5.92 7.56
CA TYR A 9 -8.01 5.69 9.00
C TYR A 9 -6.70 5.23 9.66
N GLU A 10 -5.94 4.35 8.99
CA GLU A 10 -4.61 3.94 9.44
C GLU A 10 -3.66 5.16 9.53
N GLY A 11 -3.66 6.00 8.50
CA GLY A 11 -2.86 7.23 8.45
C GLY A 11 -3.19 8.23 9.54
N GLU A 12 -4.48 8.43 9.80
CA GLU A 12 -5.00 9.27 10.88
C GLU A 12 -4.54 8.75 12.24
N TYR A 13 -4.73 7.46 12.49
CA TYR A 13 -4.34 6.81 13.74
C TYR A 13 -2.84 6.95 14.01
N LEU A 14 -2.00 6.69 13.00
CA LEU A 14 -0.55 6.80 13.12
C LEU A 14 -0.12 8.25 13.34
N SER A 15 -0.70 9.20 12.62
CA SER A 15 -0.37 10.62 12.75
C SER A 15 -0.71 11.15 14.15
N LEU A 16 -1.87 10.75 14.70
CA LEU A 16 -2.32 11.14 16.03
C LEU A 16 -1.44 10.56 17.15
N ASN A 17 -1.01 9.30 17.01
CA ASN A 17 -0.26 8.61 18.06
C ASN A 17 1.26 8.75 17.95
N HIS A 18 1.79 9.14 16.79
CA HIS A 18 3.23 9.27 16.56
C HIS A 18 3.97 10.16 17.57
N PRO A 19 3.43 11.29 18.07
CA PRO A 19 4.12 12.10 19.09
C PRO A 19 4.54 11.29 20.33
N LYS A 20 3.67 10.41 20.82
CA LYS A 20 3.97 9.52 21.97
C LYS A 20 5.11 8.55 21.66
N TYR A 21 5.13 8.02 20.44
CA TYR A 21 6.22 7.14 19.99
C TYR A 21 7.53 7.91 19.79
N LYS A 22 7.47 9.16 19.32
CA LYS A 22 8.63 10.03 19.13
C LYS A 22 9.33 10.38 20.46
N GLU A 23 8.56 10.56 21.53
CA GLU A 23 9.10 10.77 22.88
C GLU A 23 9.91 9.55 23.36
N LYS A 24 9.43 8.33 23.06
CA LYS A 24 10.11 7.09 23.44
C LYS A 24 11.24 6.70 22.50
N TYR A 25 11.08 6.99 21.21
CA TYR A 25 11.98 6.63 20.11
C TYR A 25 12.28 7.90 19.31
N SER A 26 13.33 8.62 19.71
CA SER A 26 13.68 9.93 19.16
C SER A 26 14.02 9.89 17.66
N ASP A 27 14.40 8.73 17.14
CA ASP A 27 14.70 8.47 15.73
C ASP A 27 13.45 8.14 14.88
N SER A 28 12.29 7.88 15.50
CA SER A 28 11.04 7.58 14.78
C SER A 28 10.66 8.72 13.82
N GLN A 29 10.38 8.39 12.57
CA GLN A 29 9.94 9.36 11.55
C GLN A 29 8.54 8.97 11.07
N LEU A 30 7.58 9.89 11.19
CA LEU A 30 6.17 9.64 10.86
C LEU A 30 6.02 9.15 9.42
N CYS A 31 6.66 9.82 8.45
CA CYS A 31 6.56 9.44 7.05
C CYS A 31 7.12 8.02 6.78
N THR A 32 8.12 7.58 7.56
CA THR A 32 8.67 6.21 7.48
C THR A 32 7.71 5.19 8.07
N VAL A 33 7.04 5.52 9.17
CA VAL A 33 5.98 4.67 9.76
C VAL A 33 4.81 4.53 8.78
N LEU A 34 4.35 5.63 8.18
CA LEU A 34 3.31 5.61 7.14
C LEU A 34 3.73 4.78 5.93
N ALA A 35 5.01 4.86 5.51
CA ALA A 35 5.54 4.05 4.42
C ALA A 35 5.53 2.54 4.71
N ARG A 36 5.76 2.14 5.96
CA ARG A 36 5.66 0.73 6.40
C ARG A 36 4.22 0.25 6.37
N SER A 37 3.28 0.98 6.98
CA SER A 37 1.85 0.61 6.95
C SER A 37 1.30 0.58 5.52
N PHE A 38 1.75 1.51 4.65
CA PHE A 38 1.41 1.48 3.23
C PHE A 38 1.87 0.19 2.53
N ALA A 39 3.09 -0.27 2.82
CA ALA A 39 3.62 -1.51 2.28
C ALA A 39 2.88 -2.75 2.80
N ASP A 40 2.49 -2.76 4.08
CA ASP A 40 1.70 -3.84 4.68
C ASP A 40 0.29 -3.91 4.09
N ILE A 41 -0.39 -2.77 3.90
CA ILE A 41 -1.66 -2.70 3.15
C ILE A 41 -1.48 -3.26 1.73
N GLY A 42 -0.38 -2.91 1.07
CA GLY A 42 -0.04 -3.44 -0.24
C GLY A 42 0.10 -4.96 -0.25
N ASP A 43 0.79 -5.53 0.73
CA ASP A 43 0.95 -6.99 0.85
C ASP A 43 -0.36 -7.70 1.19
N ILE A 44 -1.23 -7.11 2.01
CA ILE A 44 -2.58 -7.63 2.26
C ILE A 44 -3.38 -7.70 0.95
N VAL A 45 -3.45 -6.58 0.22
CA VAL A 45 -4.20 -6.52 -1.06
C VAL A 45 -3.65 -7.53 -2.07
N ARG A 46 -2.33 -7.68 -2.14
CA ARG A 46 -1.63 -8.56 -3.09
C ARG A 46 -1.57 -10.03 -2.67
N GLY A 47 -2.07 -10.37 -1.47
CA GLY A 47 -2.01 -11.74 -0.94
C GLY A 47 -0.59 -12.20 -0.59
N LYS A 48 0.32 -11.25 -0.30
CA LYS A 48 1.72 -11.48 0.07
C LYS A 48 1.98 -11.33 1.57
N ASP A 49 0.98 -10.88 2.33
CA ASP A 49 1.11 -10.69 3.76
C ASP A 49 1.40 -12.01 4.50
N LEU A 50 2.43 -11.99 5.34
CA LEU A 50 2.94 -13.11 6.13
C LEU A 50 2.37 -13.16 7.55
N TYR A 51 1.43 -12.28 7.93
CA TYR A 51 0.87 -12.28 9.29
C TYR A 51 0.25 -13.65 9.65
N LEU A 52 0.73 -14.29 10.71
CA LEU A 52 0.29 -15.63 11.14
C LEU A 52 -0.63 -15.62 12.37
N GLY A 53 -1.05 -14.43 12.83
CA GLY A 53 -1.81 -14.23 14.07
C GLY A 53 -3.24 -14.77 13.99
N ASP A 54 -4.26 -13.90 13.98
CA ASP A 54 -5.64 -14.37 13.88
C ASP A 54 -5.91 -15.04 12.52
N LYS A 55 -5.78 -16.37 12.52
CA LYS A 55 -5.94 -17.20 11.32
C LYS A 55 -7.37 -17.14 10.79
N LYS A 56 -8.37 -16.90 11.64
CA LYS A 56 -9.76 -16.89 11.22
C LYS A 56 -10.08 -15.59 10.51
N GLU A 57 -9.71 -14.45 11.09
CA GLU A 57 -9.91 -13.14 10.48
C GLU A 57 -9.11 -13.00 9.19
N LYS A 58 -7.83 -13.42 9.20
CA LYS A 58 -7.00 -13.43 7.99
C LYS A 58 -7.63 -14.27 6.88
N LYS A 59 -8.09 -15.48 7.19
CA LYS A 59 -8.74 -16.34 6.19
C LYS A 59 -9.99 -15.69 5.61
N GLN A 60 -10.84 -15.09 6.45
CA GLN A 60 -12.05 -14.41 6.00
C GLN A 60 -11.74 -13.19 5.13
N LEU A 61 -10.72 -12.41 5.49
CA LEU A 61 -10.24 -11.28 4.68
C LEU A 61 -9.75 -11.77 3.31
N GLU A 62 -8.95 -12.83 3.29
CA GLU A 62 -8.35 -13.33 2.06
C GLU A 62 -9.40 -13.95 1.12
N GLU A 63 -10.37 -14.67 1.66
CA GLU A 63 -11.53 -15.18 0.90
C GLU A 63 -12.36 -14.03 0.32
N ASN A 64 -12.55 -12.95 1.07
CA ASN A 64 -13.25 -11.76 0.58
C ASN A 64 -12.48 -11.07 -0.55
N LEU A 65 -11.16 -10.92 -0.43
CA LEU A 65 -10.31 -10.35 -1.48
C LEU A 65 -10.36 -11.22 -2.74
N LYS A 66 -10.21 -12.55 -2.63
CA LYS A 66 -10.35 -13.47 -3.78
C LYS A 66 -11.69 -13.30 -4.48
N ARG A 67 -12.78 -13.22 -3.71
CA ARG A 67 -14.13 -13.02 -4.26
C ARG A 67 -14.28 -11.67 -4.97
N ILE A 68 -13.68 -10.61 -4.46
CA ILE A 68 -13.68 -9.29 -5.10
C ILE A 68 -12.89 -9.33 -6.41
N PHE A 69 -11.67 -9.85 -6.38
CA PHE A 69 -10.82 -9.94 -7.57
C PHE A 69 -11.38 -10.87 -8.65
N LYS A 70 -12.07 -11.95 -8.25
CA LYS A 70 -12.86 -12.77 -9.17
C LYS A 70 -13.92 -11.96 -9.90
N LYS A 71 -14.71 -11.16 -9.18
CA LYS A 71 -15.73 -10.29 -9.80
C LYS A 71 -15.11 -9.22 -10.71
N ILE A 72 -13.96 -8.66 -10.33
CA ILE A 72 -13.22 -7.72 -11.17
C ILE A 72 -12.79 -8.42 -12.47
N TYR A 73 -12.19 -9.61 -12.38
CA TYR A 73 -11.78 -10.40 -13.54
C TYR A 73 -12.96 -10.76 -14.45
N GLU A 74 -14.07 -11.24 -13.89
CA GLU A 74 -15.30 -11.54 -14.63
C GLU A 74 -15.86 -10.28 -15.33
N GLY A 75 -15.83 -9.13 -14.65
CA GLY A 75 -16.24 -7.85 -15.23
C GLY A 75 -15.35 -7.41 -16.38
N LEU A 76 -14.03 -7.58 -16.26
CA LEU A 76 -13.05 -7.25 -17.29
C LEU A 76 -13.12 -8.19 -18.51
N THR A 77 -13.66 -9.40 -18.36
CA THR A 77 -13.71 -10.44 -19.39
C THR A 77 -15.10 -10.69 -19.99
N LYS A 78 -16.11 -9.94 -19.52
CA LYS A 78 -17.52 -10.06 -19.92
C LYS A 78 -17.77 -9.75 -21.39
N ASP A 79 -17.03 -8.80 -21.95
CA ASP A 79 -17.12 -8.45 -23.36
C ASP A 79 -16.07 -9.26 -24.14
N ASN A 80 -16.52 -10.03 -25.13
CA ASN A 80 -15.73 -11.05 -25.83
C ASN A 80 -14.48 -10.53 -26.58
N ASP A 81 -14.23 -9.21 -26.60
CA ASP A 81 -13.09 -8.57 -27.25
C ASP A 81 -11.85 -8.39 -26.36
N ASN A 82 -11.94 -8.69 -25.05
CA ASN A 82 -10.78 -8.57 -24.14
C ASN A 82 -9.89 -9.82 -24.11
N GLY A 83 -9.58 -10.39 -25.29
CA GLY A 83 -8.66 -11.52 -25.43
C GLY A 83 -7.30 -11.26 -24.76
N ALA A 84 -6.80 -10.03 -24.86
CA ALA A 84 -5.56 -9.61 -24.20
C ALA A 84 -5.60 -9.71 -22.67
N ILE A 85 -6.74 -9.40 -22.03
CA ILE A 85 -6.91 -9.52 -20.57
C ILE A 85 -6.96 -10.98 -20.16
N LYS A 86 -7.71 -11.80 -20.90
CA LYS A 86 -7.77 -13.25 -20.67
C LYS A 86 -6.37 -13.86 -20.76
N THR A 87 -5.60 -13.52 -21.81
CA THR A 87 -4.22 -13.99 -21.97
C THR A 87 -3.29 -13.46 -20.88
N ARG A 88 -3.39 -12.18 -20.50
CA ARG A 88 -2.55 -11.58 -19.45
C ARG A 88 -2.69 -12.32 -18.12
N TYR A 89 -3.91 -12.64 -17.72
CA TYR A 89 -4.23 -13.29 -16.44
C TYR A 89 -4.58 -14.78 -16.58
N GLN A 90 -4.23 -15.45 -17.69
CA GLN A 90 -4.58 -16.86 -17.90
C GLN A 90 -3.94 -17.81 -16.88
N ASN A 91 -2.78 -17.39 -16.34
CA ASN A 91 -2.01 -18.14 -15.35
C ASN A 91 -2.30 -17.68 -13.92
N ASP A 92 -3.15 -16.67 -13.74
CA ASP A 92 -3.68 -16.36 -12.42
C ASP A 92 -4.58 -17.53 -12.01
N ASN A 93 -4.14 -18.24 -10.97
CA ASN A 93 -4.96 -19.23 -10.28
C ASN A 93 -6.13 -18.52 -9.55
N GLU A 94 -6.83 -19.23 -8.66
CA GLU A 94 -7.93 -18.67 -7.86
C GLU A 94 -7.51 -17.51 -6.94
N ASP A 95 -6.21 -17.23 -6.82
CA ASP A 95 -5.68 -16.16 -5.98
C ASP A 95 -5.58 -14.82 -6.73
N PHE A 96 -5.55 -14.81 -8.07
CA PHE A 96 -5.47 -13.61 -8.90
C PHE A 96 -4.23 -12.74 -8.62
N PHE A 97 -3.07 -13.35 -8.36
CA PHE A 97 -1.87 -12.63 -7.92
C PHE A 97 -1.42 -11.54 -8.91
N GLN A 98 -1.37 -11.82 -10.21
CA GLN A 98 -0.93 -10.85 -11.21
C GLN A 98 -1.94 -9.71 -11.36
N LEU A 99 -3.25 -10.00 -11.36
CA LEU A 99 -4.29 -8.98 -11.35
C LEU A 99 -4.22 -8.10 -10.11
N ARG A 100 -3.95 -8.67 -8.93
CA ARG A 100 -3.79 -7.92 -7.68
C ARG A 100 -2.56 -7.02 -7.69
N GLU A 101 -1.44 -7.48 -8.24
CA GLU A 101 -0.23 -6.66 -8.43
C GLU A 101 -0.49 -5.48 -9.36
N ASP A 102 -1.10 -5.73 -10.51
CA ASP A 102 -1.45 -4.68 -11.46
C ASP A 102 -2.44 -3.68 -10.85
N TRP A 103 -3.43 -4.17 -10.10
CA TRP A 103 -4.38 -3.33 -9.38
C TRP A 103 -3.70 -2.47 -8.33
N TRP A 104 -2.79 -3.03 -7.52
CA TRP A 104 -2.01 -2.24 -6.56
C TRP A 104 -1.22 -1.16 -7.28
N ASN A 105 -0.45 -1.52 -8.31
CA ASN A 105 0.37 -0.56 -9.06
C ASN A 105 -0.47 0.59 -9.67
N ALA A 106 -1.68 0.29 -10.17
CA ALA A 106 -2.59 1.28 -10.71
C ALA A 106 -3.19 2.24 -9.66
N ASN A 107 -3.36 1.78 -8.40
CA ASN A 107 -4.07 2.52 -7.35
C ASN A 107 -3.16 3.05 -6.22
N ARG A 108 -1.89 2.63 -6.18
CA ARG A 108 -0.96 2.92 -5.07
C ARG A 108 -0.78 4.41 -4.81
N ASN A 109 -0.86 5.25 -5.84
CA ASN A 109 -0.75 6.70 -5.71
C ASN A 109 -1.93 7.30 -4.93
N ASP A 110 -3.15 6.87 -5.21
CA ASP A 110 -4.35 7.31 -4.49
C ASP A 110 -4.39 6.76 -3.06
N ILE A 111 -3.92 5.53 -2.86
CA ILE A 111 -3.80 4.92 -1.52
C ILE A 111 -2.76 5.67 -0.69
N TRP A 112 -1.61 6.04 -1.28
CA TRP A 112 -0.61 6.86 -0.60
C TRP A 112 -1.15 8.24 -0.25
N LYS A 113 -1.91 8.87 -1.16
CA LYS A 113 -2.60 10.12 -0.86
C LYS A 113 -3.55 9.93 0.32
N ALA A 114 -4.30 8.85 0.39
CA ALA A 114 -5.21 8.61 1.51
C ALA A 114 -4.49 8.44 2.85
N ILE A 115 -3.46 7.58 2.94
CA ILE A 115 -2.73 7.33 4.20
C ILE A 115 -1.96 8.55 4.71
N THR A 116 -1.59 9.47 3.83
CA THR A 116 -0.88 10.69 4.19
C THR A 116 -1.82 11.90 4.39
N CYS A 117 -3.14 11.70 4.35
CA CYS A 117 -4.11 12.80 4.38
C CYS A 117 -3.98 13.69 5.64
N ASP A 118 -3.77 13.06 6.79
CA ASP A 118 -3.73 13.71 8.10
C ASP A 118 -2.29 13.88 8.62
N ALA A 119 -1.29 13.64 7.78
CA ALA A 119 0.11 13.94 8.11
C ALA A 119 0.32 15.46 8.24
N PRO A 120 1.23 15.93 9.12
CA PRO A 120 1.57 17.34 9.25
C PRO A 120 1.97 17.98 7.92
N LYS A 121 1.59 19.24 7.70
CA LYS A 121 1.78 19.95 6.42
C LYS A 121 3.25 20.05 6.00
N ASP A 122 4.14 20.15 6.97
CA ASP A 122 5.59 20.25 6.82
C ASP A 122 6.31 18.90 6.90
N ALA A 123 5.59 17.80 7.14
CA ALA A 123 6.21 16.47 7.18
C ALA A 123 6.78 16.08 5.82
N GLN A 124 8.02 15.62 5.80
CA GLN A 124 8.72 15.18 4.61
C GLN A 124 9.22 13.75 4.76
N TYR A 125 9.09 12.96 3.68
CA TYR A 125 9.70 11.64 3.60
C TYR A 125 11.15 11.80 3.16
N THR A 126 12.08 11.31 3.97
CA THR A 126 13.52 11.44 3.73
C THR A 126 14.11 10.10 3.28
N LYS A 127 14.85 10.10 2.18
CA LYS A 127 15.63 8.95 1.69
C LYS A 127 17.12 9.26 1.76
N LYS A 128 17.89 8.30 2.23
CA LYS A 128 19.35 8.35 2.19
C LYS A 128 19.84 7.48 1.02
N GLY A 129 20.42 8.13 0.02
CA GLY A 129 21.03 7.49 -1.14
C GLY A 129 22.53 7.22 -0.95
N PRO A 130 23.20 6.79 -2.04
CA PRO A 130 24.65 6.60 -2.06
C PRO A 130 25.39 7.88 -1.61
N HIS A 131 26.58 7.71 -1.02
CA HIS A 131 27.42 8.82 -0.55
C HIS A 131 26.73 9.79 0.42
N ASN A 132 25.76 9.31 1.22
CA ASN A 132 24.97 10.12 2.15
C ASN A 132 24.13 11.24 1.48
N HIS A 133 23.84 11.13 0.18
CA HIS A 133 22.94 12.09 -0.46
C HIS A 133 21.53 11.93 0.11
N ILE A 134 20.97 13.02 0.66
CA ILE A 134 19.64 13.03 1.25
C ILE A 134 18.67 13.62 0.23
N THR A 135 17.56 12.91 -0.03
CA THR A 135 16.44 13.42 -0.83
C THR A 135 15.18 13.47 0.02
N GLU A 136 14.35 14.48 -0.21
CA GLU A 136 13.14 14.74 0.56
C GLU A 136 11.94 14.91 -0.36
N SER A 137 10.77 14.47 0.12
CA SER A 137 9.51 14.72 -0.57
C SER A 137 9.19 16.22 -0.60
N ASN A 138 8.83 16.74 -1.77
CA ASN A 138 8.83 18.20 -2.03
C ASN A 138 7.48 18.91 -1.89
N LYS A 139 6.37 18.21 -1.55
CA LYS A 139 5.04 18.80 -1.42
C LYS A 139 4.57 19.02 0.02
N GLY A 140 5.25 18.41 0.99
CA GLY A 140 4.76 18.29 2.37
C GLY A 140 3.75 17.15 2.54
N GLN A 141 3.32 16.89 3.78
CA GLN A 141 2.51 15.72 4.15
C GLN A 141 3.08 14.40 3.61
N CYS A 142 4.40 14.21 3.64
CA CYS A 142 5.07 13.02 3.11
C CYS A 142 4.80 12.76 1.61
N ARG A 143 4.53 13.79 0.79
CA ARG A 143 4.17 13.64 -0.64
C ARG A 143 5.13 14.36 -1.58
N CYS A 144 5.13 13.90 -2.82
CA CYS A 144 5.76 14.59 -3.96
C CYS A 144 4.73 15.35 -4.79
N PHE A 145 5.16 16.39 -5.50
CA PHE A 145 4.32 17.10 -6.47
C PHE A 145 3.87 16.23 -7.64
N SER A 146 4.67 15.23 -8.03
CA SER A 146 4.30 14.27 -9.08
C SER A 146 3.08 13.41 -8.70
N GLY A 147 2.73 13.34 -7.41
CA GLY A 147 1.70 12.45 -6.89
C GLY A 147 2.22 11.06 -6.55
N ASP A 148 3.43 10.71 -6.99
CA ASP A 148 4.02 9.41 -6.68
C ASP A 148 4.41 9.30 -5.20
N PRO A 149 4.21 8.13 -4.58
CA PRO A 149 4.74 7.84 -3.26
C PRO A 149 6.26 8.03 -3.26
N PRO A 150 6.83 8.80 -2.31
CA PRO A 150 8.26 8.96 -2.19
C PRO A 150 8.94 7.71 -1.63
N THR A 151 8.29 6.54 -1.59
CA THR A 151 8.77 5.27 -1.04
C THR A 151 8.54 4.11 -2.02
N ASN A 152 9.40 3.09 -1.91
CA ASN A 152 9.30 1.81 -2.61
C ASN A 152 9.20 0.63 -1.62
N MET A 153 8.86 0.90 -0.35
CA MET A 153 8.71 -0.14 0.68
C MET A 153 7.69 -1.21 0.26
N ASP A 154 6.66 -0.84 -0.50
CA ASP A 154 5.68 -1.76 -1.07
C ASP A 154 6.27 -2.71 -2.13
N TYR A 155 7.51 -2.52 -2.58
CA TYR A 155 8.23 -3.45 -3.44
C TYR A 155 9.39 -4.15 -2.72
N VAL A 156 9.54 -3.95 -1.41
CA VAL A 156 10.49 -4.67 -0.56
C VAL A 156 9.79 -5.86 0.09
N PRO A 157 10.34 -7.10 0.02
CA PRO A 157 9.77 -8.26 0.71
C PRO A 157 9.50 -7.99 2.19
N GLN A 158 8.33 -8.38 2.71
CA GLN A 158 7.89 -8.05 4.07
C GLN A 158 8.90 -8.39 5.15
N TYR A 159 9.58 -9.52 5.02
CA TYR A 159 10.60 -9.97 5.96
C TYR A 159 11.76 -8.96 6.14
N LEU A 160 12.01 -8.09 5.16
CA LEU A 160 13.13 -7.13 5.16
C LEU A 160 12.72 -5.70 5.58
N ARG A 161 11.46 -5.43 5.92
CA ARG A 161 10.93 -4.07 6.18
C ARG A 161 11.12 -3.55 7.62
#